data_AF-A6G6F2-F1
#
_entry.id   AF-A6G6F2-F1
#
_cell.length_a   1.000
_cell.length_b   1.000
_cell.length_c   1.000
_cell.angle_alpha   90.00
_cell.angle_beta   90.00
_cell.angle_gamma   90.00
#
_symmetry.space_group_name_H-M   'P 1'
#
loop_
_entity.id
_entity.type
_entity.pdbx_description
1 polymer ?
#
loop_
_entity_poly.entity_id
_entity_poly.type
_entity_poly.pdbx_seq_one_letter_code
_entity_poly.pdbx_strand_id
1 'polypeptide(L)'
;MNPVLVVDIILLLLVAATAVAVIQVRSLFSATILAGVYSLLMALVWTNMHALDVAFTEAAVGAGISTILLLGALVRTKRFAKPEKPVHVPALLICMLTGAMLIYGTLDMPEFGDPDAPIHTNRVPKLLHQNVGKHPTAAKRNDPPPEHPEHHPDDDFNGHVPNTVTSLLAAYRGYDTMFETTVIFVAGLSMLILLRRFREWDPKVHKSTPEHRDPDADPGTETGTGGQA
;
A
#
# COMPACT_ATOMS: atom_id res chain seq x y z
N MET A 1 -17.02 32.40 -1.86
CA MET A 1 -16.95 30.94 -1.62
C MET A 1 -16.10 30.74 -0.36
N ASN A 2 -16.43 29.77 0.49
CA ASN A 2 -15.61 29.45 1.66
C ASN A 2 -14.19 29.03 1.19
N PRO A 3 -13.10 29.65 1.68
CA PRO A 3 -11.75 29.32 1.23
C PRO A 3 -11.40 27.83 1.43
N VAL A 4 -11.93 27.20 2.48
CA VAL A 4 -11.75 25.76 2.74
C VAL A 4 -12.40 24.94 1.64
N LEU A 5 -13.67 25.22 1.32
CA LEU A 5 -14.39 24.53 0.24
C LEU A 5 -13.70 24.67 -1.11
N VAL A 6 -13.09 25.83 -1.39
CA VAL A 6 -12.33 26.05 -2.63
C VAL A 6 -11.11 25.14 -2.68
N VAL A 7 -10.36 25.05 -1.57
CA VAL A 7 -9.21 24.13 -1.46
C VAL A 7 -9.65 22.68 -1.63
N ASP A 8 -10.74 22.28 -0.97
CA ASP A 8 -11.29 20.91 -1.06
C ASP A 8 -11.62 20.54 -2.50
N ILE A 9 -12.37 21.41 -3.20
CA ILE A 9 -12.76 21.19 -4.60
C ILE A 9 -11.52 21.11 -5.49
N ILE A 10 -10.53 22.00 -5.30
CA ILE A 10 -9.29 21.98 -6.10
C ILE A 10 -8.53 20.67 -5.87
N LEU A 11 -8.33 20.26 -4.62
CA LEU A 11 -7.63 19.02 -4.30
C LEU A 11 -8.36 17.81 -4.87
N LEU A 12 -9.68 17.71 -4.70
CA LEU A 12 -10.48 16.61 -5.24
C LEU A 12 -10.46 16.57 -6.78
N LEU A 13 -10.52 17.73 -7.44
CA LEU A 13 -10.39 17.79 -8.90
C LEU A 13 -9.00 17.35 -9.37
N LEU A 14 -7.92 17.73 -8.66
CA LEU A 14 -6.56 17.27 -8.97
C LEU A 14 -6.41 15.76 -8.75
N VAL A 15 -6.97 15.22 -7.67
CA VAL A 15 -7.01 13.77 -7.40
C VAL A 15 -7.77 13.03 -8.51
N ALA A 16 -8.96 13.51 -8.88
CA ALA A 16 -9.74 12.90 -9.97
C ALA A 16 -9.03 12.99 -11.32
N ALA A 17 -8.44 14.15 -11.64
CA ALA A 17 -7.70 14.35 -12.89
C ALA A 17 -6.46 13.46 -12.96
N THR A 18 -5.70 13.33 -11.87
CA THR A 18 -4.53 12.44 -11.82
C THR A 18 -4.94 10.97 -11.89
N ALA A 19 -6.02 10.55 -11.24
CA ALA A 19 -6.55 9.18 -11.37
C ALA A 19 -6.90 8.84 -12.82
N VAL A 20 -7.60 9.75 -13.51
CA VAL A 20 -7.93 9.60 -14.94
C VAL A 20 -6.65 9.58 -15.79
N ALA A 21 -5.68 10.44 -15.50
CA ALA A 21 -4.40 10.47 -16.21
C ALA A 21 -3.61 9.17 -16.07
N VAL A 22 -3.55 8.59 -14.86
CA VAL A 22 -2.89 7.30 -14.58
C VAL A 22 -3.47 6.18 -15.46
N ILE A 23 -4.78 6.15 -15.67
CA ILE A 23 -5.46 5.13 -16.48
C ILE A 23 -5.20 5.34 -17.99
N GLN A 24 -5.04 6.59 -18.43
CA GLN A 24 -4.85 6.92 -19.84
C GLN A 24 -3.41 6.76 -20.34
N VAL A 25 -2.42 6.88 -19.45
CA VAL A 25 -1.01 6.78 -19.86
C VAL A 25 -0.61 5.35 -20.21
N ARG A 26 0.04 5.18 -21.37
CA ARG A 26 0.52 3.87 -21.82
C ARG A 26 1.93 3.53 -21.33
N SER A 27 2.70 4.55 -20.94
CA SER A 27 4.03 4.38 -20.36
C SER A 27 3.88 3.97 -18.90
N LEU A 28 4.36 2.77 -18.56
CA LEU A 28 4.24 2.26 -17.20
C LEU A 28 5.10 3.07 -16.21
N PHE A 29 6.25 3.60 -16.66
CA PHE A 29 7.04 4.53 -15.86
C PHE A 29 6.23 5.79 -15.51
N SER A 30 5.58 6.39 -16.51
CA SER A 30 4.75 7.58 -16.31
C SER A 30 3.54 7.26 -15.42
N ALA A 31 2.91 6.09 -15.59
CA ALA A 31 1.82 5.62 -14.74
C ALA A 31 2.26 5.49 -13.28
N THR A 32 3.43 4.90 -13.02
CA THR A 32 3.98 4.75 -11.68
C THR A 32 4.27 6.11 -11.03
N ILE A 33 4.89 7.04 -11.74
CA ILE A 33 5.15 8.39 -11.21
C ILE A 33 3.83 9.13 -10.93
N LEU A 34 2.86 9.07 -11.85
CA LEU A 34 1.55 9.70 -11.64
C LEU A 34 0.76 9.05 -10.49
N ALA A 35 0.89 7.75 -10.26
CA ALA A 35 0.31 7.08 -9.10
C ALA A 35 0.94 7.55 -7.78
N GLY A 36 2.26 7.81 -7.78
CA GLY A 36 2.93 8.45 -6.65
C GLY A 36 2.45 9.87 -6.40
N VAL A 37 2.25 10.68 -7.46
CA VAL A 37 1.67 12.03 -7.35
C VAL A 37 0.23 11.97 -6.83
N TYR A 38 -0.59 11.04 -7.31
CA TYR A 38 -1.94 10.81 -6.81
C TYR A 38 -1.93 10.54 -5.29
N SER A 39 -1.01 9.70 -4.83
CA SER A 39 -0.86 9.39 -3.40
C SER A 39 -0.42 10.63 -2.58
N LEU A 40 0.50 11.46 -3.10
CA LEU A 40 0.85 12.73 -2.45
C LEU A 40 -0.34 13.69 -2.37
N LEU A 41 -1.16 13.78 -3.41
CA LEU A 41 -2.38 14.59 -3.39
C LEU A 41 -3.38 14.05 -2.37
N MET A 42 -3.53 12.74 -2.25
CA MET A 42 -4.35 12.13 -1.18
C MET A 42 -3.79 12.45 0.22
N ALA A 43 -2.47 12.43 0.42
CA ALA A 43 -1.86 12.86 1.68
C ALA A 43 -2.19 14.33 2.03
N LEU A 44 -2.29 15.22 1.04
CA LEU A 44 -2.74 16.59 1.24
C LEU A 44 -4.24 16.65 1.60
N VAL A 45 -5.09 15.83 0.99
CA VAL A 45 -6.50 15.70 1.37
C VAL A 45 -6.63 15.25 2.83
N TRP A 46 -5.89 14.22 3.25
CA TRP A 46 -5.87 13.76 4.64
C TRP A 46 -5.39 14.85 5.61
N THR A 47 -4.36 15.61 5.22
CA THR A 47 -3.84 16.76 6.00
C THR A 47 -4.90 17.84 6.16
N ASN A 48 -5.62 18.16 5.08
CA ASN A 48 -6.68 19.15 5.07
C ASN A 48 -7.88 18.74 5.94
N MET A 49 -8.11 17.43 6.10
CA MET A 49 -9.08 16.89 7.06
C MET A 49 -8.52 16.73 8.49
N HIS A 50 -7.37 17.33 8.79
CA HIS A 50 -6.69 17.24 10.09
C HIS A 50 -6.31 15.81 10.52
N ALA A 51 -6.19 14.88 9.56
CA ALA A 51 -5.78 13.49 9.78
C ALA A 51 -4.29 13.29 9.47
N LEU A 52 -3.42 13.93 10.26
CA LEU A 52 -1.97 13.97 10.01
C LEU A 52 -1.30 12.60 10.03
N ASP A 53 -1.68 11.71 10.95
CA ASP A 53 -1.09 10.37 11.03
C ASP A 53 -1.39 9.55 9.76
N VAL A 54 -2.63 9.65 9.26
CA VAL A 54 -3.03 9.02 7.99
C VAL A 54 -2.27 9.63 6.82
N ALA A 55 -2.14 10.96 6.79
CA ALA A 55 -1.38 11.67 5.76
C ALA A 55 0.08 11.22 5.68
N PHE A 56 0.77 11.08 6.82
CA PHE A 56 2.15 10.60 6.85
C PHE A 56 2.28 9.17 6.34
N THR A 57 1.34 8.29 6.70
CA THR A 57 1.35 6.91 6.19
C THR A 57 1.11 6.84 4.69
N GLU A 58 0.19 7.65 4.17
CA GLU A 58 -0.09 7.72 2.72
C GLU A 58 1.14 8.24 1.96
N ALA A 59 1.76 9.32 2.44
CA ALA A 59 2.97 9.86 1.81
C ALA A 59 4.15 8.87 1.85
N ALA A 60 4.38 8.20 2.98
CA ALA A 60 5.48 7.26 3.13
C ALA A 60 5.27 5.96 2.34
N VAL A 61 4.06 5.38 2.41
CA VAL A 61 3.77 4.06 1.82
C VAL A 61 3.32 4.19 0.38
N GLY A 62 2.33 5.03 0.11
CA GLY A 62 1.74 5.18 -1.22
C GLY A 62 2.66 5.92 -2.17
N ALA A 63 3.16 7.10 -1.79
CA ALA A 63 4.07 7.84 -2.65
C ALA A 63 5.53 7.38 -2.56
N GLY A 64 5.99 6.95 -1.37
CA GLY A 64 7.36 6.50 -1.14
C GLY A 64 7.61 5.03 -1.55
N ILE A 65 7.29 4.09 -0.66
CA ILE A 65 7.67 2.67 -0.81
C ILE A 65 7.03 2.06 -2.06
N SER A 66 5.73 2.26 -2.30
CA SER A 66 5.02 1.67 -3.46
C SER A 66 5.64 2.11 -4.79
N THR A 67 6.00 3.40 -4.93
CA THR A 67 6.69 3.91 -6.11
C THR A 67 8.04 3.21 -6.32
N ILE A 68 8.84 3.05 -5.26
CA ILE A 68 10.13 2.34 -5.33
C ILE A 68 9.92 0.88 -5.77
N LEU A 69 8.94 0.19 -5.19
CA LEU A 69 8.64 -1.21 -5.52
C LEU A 69 8.13 -1.38 -6.95
N LEU A 70 7.23 -0.50 -7.41
CA LEU A 70 6.71 -0.50 -8.78
C LEU A 70 7.81 -0.17 -9.79
N LEU A 71 8.67 0.82 -9.51
CA LEU A 71 9.84 1.11 -10.34
C LEU A 71 10.82 -0.07 -10.35
N GLY A 72 11.04 -0.74 -9.21
CA GLY A 72 11.83 -1.96 -9.10
C GLY A 72 11.27 -3.10 -9.95
N ALA A 73 9.95 -3.28 -9.96
CA ALA A 73 9.26 -4.22 -10.85
C ALA A 73 9.45 -3.84 -12.33
N LEU A 74 9.40 -2.54 -12.65
CA LEU A 74 9.58 -2.04 -14.02
C LEU A 74 10.95 -2.32 -14.61
N VAL A 75 11.99 -2.44 -13.78
CA VAL A 75 13.33 -2.88 -14.23
C VAL A 75 13.27 -4.29 -14.84
N ARG A 76 12.30 -5.11 -14.46
CA ARG A 76 12.12 -6.49 -14.92
C ARG A 76 10.94 -6.69 -15.87
N THR A 77 10.20 -5.65 -16.22
CA THR A 77 9.04 -5.73 -17.14
C THR A 77 9.21 -4.85 -18.38
N LYS A 78 8.22 -4.88 -19.29
CA LYS A 78 8.19 -3.97 -20.44
C LYS A 78 7.89 -2.54 -19.99
N ARG A 79 8.29 -1.54 -20.78
CA ARG A 79 8.06 -0.12 -20.48
C ARG A 79 6.65 0.38 -20.82
N PHE A 80 5.98 -0.28 -21.75
CA PHE A 80 4.68 0.15 -22.27
C PHE A 80 3.61 -0.93 -22.08
N ALA A 81 2.40 -0.48 -21.79
CA ALA A 81 1.21 -1.31 -21.71
C ALA A 81 0.92 -2.00 -23.06
N LYS A 82 0.50 -3.27 -23.00
CA LYS A 82 0.06 -4.00 -24.19
C LYS A 82 -1.16 -3.30 -24.80
N PRO A 83 -1.30 -3.26 -26.13
CA PRO A 83 -2.52 -2.78 -26.75
C PRO A 83 -3.70 -3.67 -26.31
N GLU A 84 -4.68 -3.07 -25.63
CA GLU A 84 -5.87 -3.77 -25.18
C GLU A 84 -6.97 -3.78 -26.25
N LYS A 85 -7.87 -4.76 -26.14
CA LYS A 85 -9.10 -4.87 -26.92
C LYS A 85 -10.12 -3.80 -26.44
N PRO A 86 -11.22 -3.54 -27.18
CA PRO A 86 -12.27 -2.64 -26.71
C PRO A 86 -12.81 -3.02 -25.31
N VAL A 87 -13.39 -2.03 -24.64
CA VAL A 87 -13.87 -2.08 -23.24
C VAL A 87 -14.58 -3.40 -22.92
N HIS A 88 -14.10 -4.09 -21.88
CA HIS A 88 -14.72 -5.33 -21.41
C HIS A 88 -15.97 -5.03 -20.58
N VAL A 89 -17.12 -4.93 -21.24
CA VAL A 89 -18.41 -4.50 -20.64
C VAL A 89 -18.76 -5.25 -19.35
N PRO A 90 -18.59 -6.59 -19.22
CA PRO A 90 -18.85 -7.26 -17.95
C PRO A 90 -17.95 -6.80 -16.80
N ALA A 91 -16.68 -6.51 -17.08
CA ALA A 91 -15.74 -6.04 -16.06
C ALA A 91 -16.07 -4.61 -15.64
N LEU A 92 -16.47 -3.76 -16.61
CA LEU A 92 -16.95 -2.41 -16.33
C LEU A 92 -18.21 -2.44 -15.47
N LEU A 93 -19.17 -3.32 -15.77
CA LEU A 93 -20.40 -3.45 -14.99
C LEU A 93 -20.09 -3.85 -13.54
N ILE A 94 -19.22 -4.83 -13.33
CA ILE A 94 -18.80 -5.26 -11.98
C ILE A 94 -18.10 -4.11 -11.23
N CYS A 95 -17.24 -3.35 -11.91
CA CYS A 95 -16.57 -2.19 -11.32
C CYS A 95 -17.58 -1.11 -10.90
N MET A 96 -18.52 -0.76 -11.79
CA MET A 96 -19.56 0.23 -11.51
C MET A 96 -20.52 -0.24 -10.40
N LEU A 97 -20.89 -1.51 -10.39
CA LEU A 97 -21.72 -2.11 -9.33
C LEU A 97 -21.01 -2.05 -7.98
N THR A 98 -19.73 -2.43 -7.94
CA THR A 98 -18.91 -2.36 -6.71
C THR A 98 -18.80 -0.91 -6.23
N GLY A 99 -18.51 0.03 -7.13
CA GLY A 99 -18.45 1.46 -6.81
C GLY A 99 -19.78 2.01 -6.28
N ALA A 100 -20.90 1.67 -6.92
CA ALA A 100 -22.23 2.05 -6.46
C ALA A 100 -22.57 1.44 -5.10
N MET A 101 -22.18 0.19 -4.85
CA MET A 101 -22.38 -0.48 -3.55
C MET A 101 -21.56 0.19 -2.43
N LEU A 102 -20.32 0.59 -2.71
CA LEU A 102 -19.50 1.35 -1.77
C LEU A 102 -20.13 2.71 -1.46
N ILE A 103 -20.59 3.44 -2.47
CA ILE A 103 -21.30 4.73 -2.29
C ILE A 103 -22.58 4.52 -1.48
N TYR A 104 -23.38 3.49 -1.79
CA TYR A 104 -24.58 3.16 -1.02
C TYR A 104 -24.26 2.90 0.45
N GLY A 105 -23.17 2.19 0.74
CA GLY A 105 -22.71 1.95 2.11
C GLY A 105 -22.33 3.23 2.87
N THR A 106 -21.92 4.29 2.17
CA THR A 106 -21.62 5.60 2.81
C THR A 106 -22.87 6.38 3.21
N LEU A 107 -24.05 6.06 2.65
CA LEU A 107 -25.30 6.76 2.97
C LEU A 107 -25.81 6.46 4.39
N ASP A 108 -25.37 5.36 4.99
CA ASP A 108 -25.70 4.98 6.37
C ASP A 108 -24.71 5.60 7.40
N MET A 109 -23.66 6.28 6.92
CA MET A 109 -22.69 6.94 7.80
C MET A 109 -23.22 8.31 8.25
N PRO A 110 -22.92 8.74 9.50
CA PRO A 110 -23.20 10.10 9.95
C PRO A 110 -22.59 11.15 9.01
N GLU A 111 -23.24 12.31 8.92
CA GLU A 111 -22.70 13.42 8.15
C GLU A 111 -21.32 13.83 8.67
N PHE A 112 -20.47 14.29 7.75
CA PHE A 112 -19.12 14.71 8.12
C PHE A 112 -19.16 15.87 9.12
N GLY A 113 -18.60 15.65 10.31
CA GLY A 113 -18.57 16.64 11.38
C GLY A 113 -19.85 16.76 12.20
N ASP A 114 -20.80 15.83 12.06
CA ASP A 114 -22.01 15.76 12.88
C ASP A 114 -21.65 15.64 14.38
N PRO A 115 -21.96 16.64 15.23
CA PRO A 115 -21.66 16.60 16.66
C PRO A 115 -22.34 15.44 17.40
N ASP A 116 -23.48 14.97 16.89
CA ASP A 116 -24.28 13.90 17.49
C ASP A 116 -23.84 12.51 17.02
N ALA A 117 -22.85 12.41 16.12
CA ALA A 117 -22.36 11.13 15.65
C ALA A 117 -21.88 10.24 16.83
N PRO A 118 -22.13 8.92 16.80
CA PRO A 118 -21.80 8.01 17.91
C PRO A 118 -20.33 8.06 18.37
N ILE A 119 -19.41 8.43 17.46
CA ILE A 119 -17.99 8.58 17.77
C ILE A 119 -17.74 9.76 18.73
N HIS A 120 -18.43 10.89 18.55
CA HIS A 120 -18.30 12.11 19.35
C HIS A 120 -19.04 12.04 20.68
N THR A 121 -20.14 11.28 20.74
CA THR A 121 -20.97 11.17 21.96
C THR A 121 -20.57 10.02 22.88
N ASN A 122 -20.05 8.91 22.35
CA ASN A 122 -19.81 7.70 23.14
C ASN A 122 -18.33 7.34 23.29
N ARG A 123 -17.59 7.24 22.18
CA ARG A 123 -16.24 6.67 22.17
C ARG A 123 -15.16 7.71 22.52
N VAL A 124 -15.14 8.84 21.82
CA VAL A 124 -14.12 9.89 22.00
C VAL A 124 -14.14 10.48 23.42
N PRO A 125 -15.29 10.83 24.02
CA PRO A 125 -15.32 11.34 25.39
C PRO A 125 -14.77 10.35 26.40
N LYS A 126 -15.07 9.05 26.25
CA LYS A 126 -14.51 8.00 27.12
C LYS A 126 -13.00 7.85 26.97
N LEU A 127 -12.46 7.97 25.75
CA LEU A 127 -11.02 7.94 25.51
C LEU A 127 -10.31 9.17 26.07
N LEU A 128 -10.93 10.35 25.96
CA LEU A 128 -10.37 11.59 26.49
C LEU A 128 -10.48 11.64 28.02
N HIS A 129 -11.60 11.27 28.63
CA HIS A 129 -11.81 11.37 30.08
C HIS A 129 -11.10 10.28 30.90
N GLN A 130 -10.33 9.38 30.28
CA GLN A 130 -9.64 8.33 31.01
C GLN A 130 -8.42 8.86 31.77
N ASN A 131 -8.46 8.62 33.08
CA ASN A 131 -7.44 9.01 34.05
C ASN A 131 -6.49 7.87 34.42
N VAL A 132 -6.49 6.77 33.65
CA VAL A 132 -5.56 5.66 33.88
C VAL A 132 -4.21 6.07 33.30
N GLY A 133 -3.18 6.08 34.15
CA GLY A 133 -1.81 6.28 33.72
C GLY A 133 -1.45 5.25 32.64
N LYS A 134 -1.06 5.72 31.45
CA LYS A 134 -0.70 4.84 30.31
C LYS A 134 0.70 4.22 30.46
N HIS A 135 1.42 4.62 31.50
CA HIS A 135 2.70 4.08 31.94
C HIS A 135 2.64 3.91 33.47
N PRO A 136 3.34 2.93 34.09
CA PRO A 136 3.32 2.72 35.54
C PRO A 136 3.68 3.93 36.38
N THR A 137 4.43 4.87 35.81
CA THR A 137 4.74 6.14 36.47
C THR A 137 3.62 7.16 36.30
N ALA A 138 2.92 7.20 35.14
CA ALA A 138 2.04 8.30 34.73
C ALA A 138 1.01 8.71 35.81
N ALA A 139 1.09 9.99 36.20
CA ALA A 139 0.11 10.64 37.06
C ALA A 139 -1.30 10.56 36.43
N LYS A 140 -2.35 10.61 37.26
CA LYS A 140 -3.69 10.71 36.69
C LYS A 140 -3.83 12.10 36.05
N ARG A 141 -4.54 12.16 34.93
CA ARG A 141 -4.69 13.39 34.11
C ARG A 141 -5.14 14.63 34.89
N ASN A 142 -5.89 14.45 35.98
CA ASN A 142 -6.45 15.53 36.80
C ASN A 142 -5.67 15.79 38.10
N ASP A 143 -4.61 15.03 38.36
CA ASP A 143 -3.79 15.24 39.55
C ASP A 143 -2.86 16.46 39.31
N PRO A 144 -2.66 17.33 40.32
CA PRO A 144 -1.70 18.42 40.22
C PRO A 144 -0.29 17.86 39.96
N PRO A 145 0.57 18.60 39.23
CA PRO A 145 1.96 18.20 39.03
C PRO A 145 2.61 17.89 40.40
N PRO A 146 3.33 16.76 40.55
CA PRO A 146 3.93 16.41 41.81
C PRO A 146 4.92 17.51 42.24
N GLU A 147 4.80 17.97 43.49
CA GLU A 147 5.68 19.02 44.06
C GLU A 147 7.14 18.58 44.17
N HIS A 148 7.42 17.27 44.04
CA HIS A 148 8.76 16.70 44.03
C HIS A 148 8.93 15.78 42.80
N PRO A 149 10.01 15.96 42.01
CA PRO A 149 10.25 15.21 40.78
C PRO A 149 10.78 13.82 41.11
N GLU A 150 9.94 12.95 41.63
CA GLU A 150 10.24 11.54 41.73
C GLU A 150 9.48 10.82 40.62
N HIS A 151 10.19 10.59 39.52
CA HIS A 151 9.92 9.61 38.44
C HIS A 151 9.13 10.06 37.19
N HIS A 152 8.92 11.36 37.00
CA HIS A 152 8.56 11.91 35.68
C HIS A 152 9.60 12.90 35.19
N PRO A 153 10.21 12.70 33.99
CA PRO A 153 10.84 13.82 33.32
C PRO A 153 9.77 14.90 33.09
N ASP A 154 10.15 16.17 33.23
CA ASP A 154 9.26 17.31 32.92
C ASP A 154 8.81 17.18 31.45
N ASP A 155 7.65 16.56 31.24
CA ASP A 155 7.00 16.43 29.94
C ASP A 155 5.70 17.21 29.96
N ASP A 156 5.40 17.93 28.87
CA ASP A 156 4.21 18.79 28.74
C ASP A 156 2.88 18.03 28.90
N PHE A 157 2.93 16.71 29.07
CA PHE A 157 1.81 15.79 29.02
C PHE A 157 1.63 14.93 30.29
N ASN A 158 2.41 15.15 31.36
CA ASN A 158 2.30 14.46 32.65
C ASN A 158 2.27 12.91 32.50
N GLY A 159 3.11 12.35 31.62
CA GLY A 159 3.15 10.92 31.33
C GLY A 159 2.04 10.39 30.41
N HIS A 160 1.27 11.27 29.75
CA HIS A 160 0.34 10.89 28.68
C HIS A 160 0.99 10.99 27.30
N VAL A 161 0.63 10.07 26.39
CA VAL A 161 1.06 10.16 24.99
C VAL A 161 0.30 11.31 24.31
N PRO A 162 1.00 12.32 23.74
CA PRO A 162 0.36 13.52 23.18
C PRO A 162 -0.48 13.24 21.94
N ASN A 163 -0.13 12.20 21.19
CA ASN A 163 -0.87 11.79 20.02
C ASN A 163 -2.03 10.84 20.41
N THR A 164 -3.26 11.29 20.15
CA THR A 164 -4.48 10.53 20.42
C THR A 164 -4.62 9.30 19.53
N VAL A 165 -4.20 9.36 18.27
CA VAL A 165 -4.25 8.22 17.33
C VAL A 165 -3.23 7.17 17.73
N THR A 166 -1.99 7.56 18.01
CA THR A 166 -0.96 6.62 18.49
C THR A 166 -1.39 5.95 19.79
N SER A 167 -1.97 6.71 20.72
CA SER A 167 -2.56 6.16 21.94
C SER A 167 -3.65 5.13 21.65
N LEU A 168 -4.55 5.42 20.70
CA LEU A 168 -5.65 4.53 20.33
C LEU A 168 -5.11 3.23 19.74
N LEU A 169 -4.21 3.32 18.76
CA LEU A 169 -3.65 2.18 18.05
C LEU A 169 -2.78 1.29 18.94
N ALA A 170 -1.99 1.89 19.85
CA ALA A 170 -1.09 1.12 20.71
C ALA A 170 -1.78 0.57 21.96
N ALA A 171 -2.58 1.39 22.67
CA ALA A 171 -3.09 1.05 23.99
C ALA A 171 -4.48 0.42 24.00
N TYR A 172 -5.37 0.81 23.07
CA TYR A 172 -6.76 0.33 23.06
C TYR A 172 -7.05 -0.67 21.94
N ARG A 173 -6.39 -0.50 20.79
CA ARG A 173 -6.49 -1.37 19.62
C ARG A 173 -5.15 -2.02 19.27
N GLY A 174 -4.31 -2.23 20.28
CA GLY A 174 -2.97 -2.80 20.13
C GLY A 174 -2.95 -4.16 19.45
N TYR A 175 -3.97 -5.01 19.69
CA TYR A 175 -4.08 -6.31 19.02
C TYR A 175 -4.31 -6.19 17.52
N ASP A 176 -5.17 -5.26 17.07
CA ASP A 176 -5.42 -5.02 15.64
C ASP A 176 -4.10 -4.61 14.97
N THR A 177 -3.41 -3.62 15.56
CA THR A 177 -2.10 -3.14 15.09
C THR A 177 -1.03 -4.24 15.08
N MET A 178 -1.01 -5.11 16.09
CA MET A 178 -0.05 -6.23 16.16
C MET A 178 -0.26 -7.23 15.01
N PHE A 179 -1.51 -7.56 14.69
CA PHE A 179 -1.78 -8.46 13.57
C PHE A 179 -1.57 -7.78 12.22
N GLU A 180 -1.85 -6.49 12.08
CA GLU A 180 -1.50 -5.71 10.89
C GLU A 180 0.01 -5.71 10.62
N THR A 181 0.83 -5.45 11.64
CA THR A 181 2.30 -5.52 11.51
C THR A 181 2.80 -6.92 11.17
N THR A 182 2.16 -7.97 11.70
CA THR A 182 2.45 -9.36 11.34
C THR A 182 2.19 -9.61 9.85
N VAL A 183 1.07 -9.13 9.31
CA VAL A 183 0.74 -9.25 7.88
C VAL A 183 1.78 -8.55 7.01
N ILE A 184 2.17 -7.31 7.36
CA ILE A 184 3.19 -6.55 6.63
C ILE A 184 4.54 -7.28 6.67
N PHE A 185 4.93 -7.81 7.84
CA PHE A 185 6.16 -8.59 8.00
C PHE A 185 6.17 -9.84 7.12
N VAL A 186 5.08 -10.61 7.13
CA VAL A 186 4.95 -11.82 6.29
C VAL A 186 4.97 -11.45 4.81
N ALA A 187 4.32 -10.36 4.40
CA ALA A 187 4.36 -9.89 3.01
C ALA A 187 5.79 -9.50 2.58
N GLY A 188 6.53 -8.78 3.43
CA GLY A 188 7.92 -8.41 3.20
C GLY A 188 8.85 -9.62 3.11
N LEU A 189 8.72 -10.59 4.04
CA LEU A 189 9.50 -11.83 4.01
C LEU A 189 9.19 -12.66 2.74
N SER A 190 7.90 -12.77 2.40
CA SER A 190 7.45 -13.47 1.19
C SER A 190 8.04 -12.84 -0.07
N MET A 191 8.06 -11.50 -0.15
CA MET A 191 8.69 -10.76 -1.23
C MET A 191 10.19 -11.06 -1.35
N LEU A 192 10.92 -11.06 -0.23
CA LEU A 192 12.36 -11.35 -0.20
C LEU A 192 12.67 -12.78 -0.67
N ILE A 193 11.90 -13.76 -0.22
CA ILE A 193 12.05 -15.17 -0.63
C ILE A 193 11.78 -15.32 -2.13
N LEU A 194 10.72 -14.70 -2.65
CA LEU A 194 10.40 -14.73 -4.08
C LEU A 194 11.53 -14.13 -4.93
N LEU A 195 12.06 -12.98 -4.54
CA LEU A 195 13.14 -12.32 -5.29
C LEU A 195 14.47 -13.09 -5.26
N ARG A 196 14.76 -13.87 -4.21
CA ARG A 196 15.95 -14.73 -4.16
C ARG A 196 15.89 -15.89 -5.15
N ARG A 197 14.71 -16.50 -5.32
CA ARG A 197 14.51 -17.68 -6.19
C ARG A 197 14.74 -17.39 -7.68
N PHE A 198 14.53 -16.15 -8.13
CA PHE A 198 14.75 -15.76 -9.52
C PHE A 198 16.23 -15.65 -9.94
N ARG A 199 17.19 -15.81 -9.02
CA ARG A 199 18.62 -15.77 -9.34
C ARG A 199 19.14 -17.09 -9.93
N GLU A 200 18.46 -18.22 -9.67
CA GLU A 200 18.98 -19.57 -9.94
C GLU A 200 18.46 -20.23 -11.23
N TRP A 201 17.62 -19.55 -12.03
CA TRP A 201 17.13 -20.13 -13.28
C TRP A 201 18.11 -19.89 -14.43
N ASP A 202 18.97 -20.88 -14.69
CA ASP A 202 19.80 -20.97 -15.91
C ASP A 202 19.05 -21.78 -17.00
N PRO A 203 18.62 -21.16 -18.13
CA PRO A 203 17.84 -21.83 -19.17
C PRO A 203 18.60 -22.89 -19.99
N LYS A 204 19.88 -23.16 -19.71
CA LYS A 204 20.75 -23.96 -20.58
C LYS A 204 20.67 -25.49 -20.43
N VAL A 205 19.81 -26.03 -19.57
CA VAL A 205 19.83 -27.48 -19.24
C VAL A 205 18.78 -28.33 -19.98
N HIS A 206 17.88 -27.75 -20.81
CA HIS A 206 16.83 -28.54 -21.47
C HIS A 206 16.86 -28.53 -23.00
N LYS A 207 18.03 -28.88 -23.58
CA LYS A 207 18.13 -29.37 -24.97
C LYS A 207 19.28 -30.38 -25.09
N SER A 208 19.04 -31.59 -24.63
CA SER A 208 19.77 -32.78 -25.11
C SER A 208 18.79 -33.94 -25.13
N THR A 209 17.91 -33.94 -26.14
CA THR A 209 17.21 -35.17 -26.52
C THR A 209 18.29 -36.16 -27.00
N PRO A 210 18.39 -37.37 -26.44
CA PRO A 210 19.32 -38.36 -26.95
C PRO A 210 18.86 -38.76 -28.35
N GLU A 211 19.77 -38.62 -29.31
CA GLU A 211 19.63 -39.08 -30.68
C GLU A 211 19.31 -40.58 -30.67
N HIS A 212 18.11 -40.93 -31.14
CA HIS A 212 17.67 -42.30 -31.29
C HIS A 212 18.56 -42.96 -32.35
N ARG A 213 19.50 -43.79 -31.91
CA ARG A 213 20.32 -44.61 -32.81
C ARG A 213 19.40 -45.66 -33.44
N ASP A 214 19.26 -45.62 -34.76
CA ASP A 214 18.50 -46.60 -35.54
C ASP A 214 19.15 -47.99 -35.42
N PRO A 215 18.38 -49.03 -35.05
CA PRO A 215 18.91 -50.40 -34.91
C PRO A 215 19.07 -51.16 -36.25
N ASP A 216 18.63 -50.61 -37.38
CA ASP A 216 18.61 -51.30 -38.69
C ASP A 216 19.74 -50.90 -39.66
N ALA A 217 20.84 -50.31 -39.16
CA ALA A 217 22.01 -50.05 -40.01
C ALA A 217 22.77 -51.34 -40.35
N ASP A 218 22.53 -51.86 -41.55
CA ASP A 218 23.11 -53.07 -42.14
C ASP A 218 24.66 -53.02 -42.24
N PRO A 219 25.40 -53.99 -41.65
CA PRO A 219 26.85 -54.03 -41.73
C PRO A 219 27.30 -54.82 -42.97
N GLY A 220 27.24 -54.22 -44.17
CA GLY A 220 27.78 -54.91 -45.34
C GLY A 220 27.53 -54.26 -46.69
N THR A 221 28.33 -53.27 -47.06
CA THR A 221 28.70 -53.05 -48.47
C THR A 221 30.10 -52.50 -48.57
N GLU A 222 31.02 -53.39 -48.95
CA GLU A 222 32.32 -53.05 -49.53
C GLU A 222 32.12 -52.29 -50.86
N THR A 223 33.02 -51.36 -51.15
CA THR A 223 33.72 -51.09 -52.43
C THR A 223 34.34 -49.69 -52.26
N GLY A 224 35.65 -49.45 -52.37
CA GLY A 224 36.61 -49.99 -53.31
C GLY A 224 36.77 -48.99 -54.47
N THR A 225 38.02 -48.59 -54.77
CA THR A 225 38.49 -47.65 -55.82
C THR A 225 38.34 -46.15 -55.48
N GLY A 226 39.40 -45.34 -55.36
CA GLY A 226 40.52 -45.09 -56.30
C GLY A 226 40.10 -43.88 -57.16
N GLY A 227 40.59 -42.65 -56.99
CA GLY A 227 41.94 -42.17 -57.24
C GLY A 227 41.93 -41.25 -58.48
N GLN A 228 42.50 -40.04 -58.36
CA GLN A 228 42.88 -39.08 -59.44
C GLN A 228 41.68 -38.40 -60.17
N ALA A 229 41.70 -37.13 -60.58
CA ALA A 229 42.74 -36.11 -60.75
C ALA A 229 42.15 -34.71 -60.49
#